data_AF-A0A3L7U5D0-F1
#
_entry.id   AF-A0A3L7U5D0-F1
#
_cell.length_a   1.000
_cell.length_b   1.000
_cell.length_c   1.000
_cell.angle_alpha   90.00
_cell.angle_beta   90.00
_cell.angle_gamma   90.00
#
_symmetry.space_group_name_H-M   'P 1'
#
loop_
_entity.id
_entity.type
_entity.pdbx_description
1 polymer ?
#
loop_
_entity_poly.entity_id
_entity_poly.type
_entity_poly.pdbx_seq_one_letter_code
_entity_poly.pdbx_strand_id
1 'polypeptide(L)'
;MTEADMVDALRSALSAALVLALPLLVVGLLVGLISGFIQSLSNVQDAAAAFAPRLIAVALVAIALAGWMSSKMVDFAVMMMGCVLDLSLFNVIGGC
;
A
#
# COMPACT_ATOMS: atom_id res chain seq x y z
N MET A 1 -24.18 8.76 19.41
CA MET A 1 -23.10 8.07 18.68
C MET A 1 -23.60 6.69 18.33
N THR A 2 -24.16 6.57 17.14
CA THR A 2 -24.73 5.35 16.61
C THR A 2 -23.64 4.36 16.23
N GLU A 3 -23.86 3.09 16.52
CA GLU A 3 -22.93 2.00 16.24
C GLU A 3 -22.65 1.86 14.73
N ALA A 4 -23.56 2.36 13.88
CA ALA A 4 -23.49 2.32 12.44
C ALA A 4 -22.30 3.14 11.87
N ASP A 5 -22.07 4.37 12.33
CA ASP A 5 -21.01 5.24 11.77
C ASP A 5 -19.61 4.70 12.04
N MET A 6 -19.41 4.10 13.23
CA MET A 6 -18.17 3.41 13.60
C MET A 6 -17.92 2.21 12.68
N VAL A 7 -18.96 1.42 12.39
CA VAL A 7 -18.86 0.24 11.53
C VAL A 7 -18.58 0.65 10.08
N ASP A 8 -19.22 1.71 9.57
CA ASP A 8 -18.99 2.20 8.20
C ASP A 8 -17.59 2.82 8.03
N ALA A 9 -17.09 3.54 9.02
CA ALA A 9 -15.70 4.02 9.03
C ALA A 9 -14.70 2.87 9.00
N LEU A 10 -14.92 1.83 9.81
CA LEU A 10 -14.07 0.64 9.85
C LEU A 10 -14.11 -0.13 8.52
N ARG A 11 -15.30 -0.25 7.92
CA ARG A 11 -15.52 -0.92 6.63
C ARG A 11 -14.83 -0.19 5.49
N SER A 12 -14.91 1.13 5.49
CA SER A 12 -14.22 2.00 4.53
C SER A 12 -12.70 1.88 4.67
N ALA A 13 -12.20 1.89 5.91
CA ALA A 13 -10.77 1.71 6.18
C ALA A 13 -10.24 0.35 5.72
N LEU A 14 -10.98 -0.74 5.99
CA LEU A 14 -10.63 -2.07 5.49
C LEU A 14 -10.64 -2.14 3.97
N SER A 15 -11.64 -1.52 3.32
CA SER A 15 -11.76 -1.53 1.86
C SER A 15 -10.58 -0.82 1.19
N ALA A 16 -10.13 0.31 1.77
CA ALA A 16 -8.96 1.04 1.30
C ALA A 16 -7.68 0.23 1.48
N ALA A 17 -7.50 -0.41 2.65
CA ALA A 17 -6.36 -1.28 2.92
C ALA A 17 -6.30 -2.50 1.97
N LEU A 18 -7.45 -3.06 1.61
CA LEU A 18 -7.54 -4.20 0.69
C LEU A 18 -7.16 -3.79 -0.74
N VAL A 19 -7.65 -2.65 -1.22
CA VAL A 19 -7.31 -2.09 -2.54
C VAL A 19 -5.83 -1.67 -2.61
N LEU A 20 -5.26 -1.24 -1.48
CA LEU A 20 -3.84 -0.97 -1.31
C LEU A 20 -2.97 -2.23 -1.42
N ALA A 21 -3.38 -3.31 -0.76
CA ALA A 21 -2.64 -4.57 -0.73
C ALA A 21 -2.67 -5.32 -2.07
N LEU A 22 -3.75 -5.19 -2.84
CA LEU A 22 -3.97 -5.93 -4.10
C LEU A 22 -2.85 -5.75 -5.14
N PRO A 23 -2.48 -4.52 -5.56
CA PRO A 23 -1.39 -4.32 -6.51
C PRO A 23 -0.02 -4.49 -5.86
N LEU A 24 0.13 -4.25 -4.56
CA LEU A 24 1.36 -4.52 -3.83
C LEU A 24 1.74 -6.01 -3.89
N LEU A 25 0.75 -6.88 -3.67
CA LEU A 25 0.88 -8.33 -3.79
C LEU A 25 1.23 -8.73 -5.22
N VAL A 26 0.52 -8.21 -6.23
CA VAL A 26 0.76 -8.55 -7.64
C VAL A 26 2.17 -8.16 -8.09
N VAL A 27 2.62 -6.94 -7.75
CA VAL A 27 3.96 -6.48 -8.14
C VAL A 27 5.04 -7.24 -7.37
N GLY A 28 4.84 -7.47 -6.06
CA GLY A 28 5.77 -8.28 -5.26
C GLY A 28 5.92 -9.70 -5.79
N LEU A 29 4.81 -10.33 -6.19
CA LEU A 29 4.81 -11.67 -6.77
C LEU A 29 5.53 -11.70 -8.12
N LEU A 30 5.25 -10.75 -9.01
CA LEU A 30 5.92 -10.64 -10.32
C LEU A 30 7.43 -10.45 -10.18
N VAL A 31 7.85 -9.55 -9.28
CA VAL A 31 9.27 -9.22 -9.09
C VAL A 31 10.02 -10.35 -8.39
N GLY A 32 9.39 -10.97 -7.39
CA GLY A 32 9.91 -12.18 -6.75
C GLY A 32 10.09 -13.32 -7.75
N LEU A 33 9.12 -13.51 -8.65
CA LEU A 33 9.17 -14.52 -9.70
C LEU A 33 10.29 -14.22 -10.71
N ILE A 34 10.34 -13.01 -11.27
CA ILE A 34 11.34 -12.62 -12.26
C ILE A 34 12.76 -12.69 -11.69
N SER A 35 12.97 -12.17 -10.48
CA SER A 35 14.29 -12.19 -9.82
C SER A 35 14.74 -13.60 -9.43
N GLY A 36 13.82 -14.48 -9.04
CA GLY A 36 14.10 -15.90 -8.76
C GLY A 36 14.48 -16.69 -10.03
N PHE A 37 13.79 -16.42 -11.14
CA PHE A 37 14.14 -17.01 -12.44
C PHE A 37 15.53 -16.59 -12.92
N ILE A 38 15.88 -15.31 -12.78
CA ILE A 38 17.21 -14.80 -13.15
C ILE A 38 18.31 -15.44 -12.28
N GLN A 39 18.05 -15.70 -11.00
CA GLN A 39 18.98 -16.45 -10.15
C GLN A 39 19.12 -17.92 -10.57
N SER A 40 18.05 -18.57 -11.05
CA SER A 40 18.09 -19.97 -11.47
C SER A 40 18.74 -20.18 -12.83
N LEU A 41 18.67 -19.21 -13.75
CA LEU A 41 19.14 -19.36 -15.13
C LEU A 41 20.64 -19.16 -15.30
N SER A 42 21.30 -18.37 -14.46
CA SER A 42 22.72 -17.99 -14.68
C SER A 42 23.76 -19.01 -14.23
N ASN A 43 23.41 -20.02 -13.41
CA ASN A 43 24.26 -21.16 -13.01
C ASN A 43 25.77 -20.89 -12.80
N VAL A 44 26.13 -19.71 -12.29
CA VAL A 44 27.47 -19.32 -11.82
C VAL A 44 27.29 -18.76 -10.42
N GLN A 45 27.74 -19.55 -9.45
CA GLN A 45 27.48 -19.42 -8.03
C GLN A 45 28.47 -18.45 -7.35
N ASP A 46 28.80 -17.34 -8.00
CA ASP A 46 29.59 -16.27 -7.38
C ASP A 46 28.62 -15.29 -6.70
N ALA A 47 28.38 -15.51 -5.40
CA ALA A 47 27.35 -14.81 -4.64
C ALA A 47 27.44 -13.28 -4.77
N ALA A 48 28.63 -12.72 -4.97
CA ALA A 48 28.86 -11.27 -5.09
C ALA A 48 28.30 -10.65 -6.38
N ALA A 49 28.38 -11.36 -7.52
CA ALA A 49 27.90 -10.84 -8.81
C ALA A 49 26.38 -10.88 -8.93
N ALA A 50 25.70 -11.76 -8.19
CA ALA A 50 24.24 -11.83 -8.14
C ALA A 50 23.59 -10.79 -7.20
N PHE A 51 24.35 -10.25 -6.24
CA PHE A 51 23.85 -9.21 -5.32
C PHE A 51 23.56 -7.89 -6.04
N ALA A 52 24.43 -7.45 -6.95
CA ALA A 52 24.28 -6.18 -7.66
C ALA A 52 23.02 -6.12 -8.56
N PRO A 53 22.76 -7.04 -9.50
CA PRO A 53 21.57 -7.01 -10.33
C PRO A 53 20.28 -7.21 -9.52
N ARG A 54 20.31 -7.99 -8.43
CA ARG A 54 19.16 -8.17 -7.55
C ARG A 54 18.83 -6.89 -6.77
N LEU A 55 19.84 -6.18 -6.27
CA LEU A 55 19.65 -4.91 -5.57
C LEU A 55 19.07 -3.84 -6.50
N ILE A 56 19.58 -3.76 -7.75
CA ILE A 56 19.09 -2.83 -8.76
C ILE A 56 17.65 -3.16 -9.16
N ALA A 57 17.32 -4.45 -9.35
CA ALA A 57 15.96 -4.88 -9.66
C ALA A 57 14.97 -4.54 -8.54
N VAL A 58 15.32 -4.80 -7.27
CA VAL A 58 14.50 -4.43 -6.11
C VAL A 58 14.38 -2.90 -5.97
N ALA A 59 15.46 -2.16 -6.20
CA ALA A 59 15.46 -0.70 -6.13
C ALA A 59 14.55 -0.07 -7.20
N LEU A 60 14.63 -0.53 -8.46
CA LEU A 60 13.75 -0.06 -9.54
C LEU A 60 12.28 -0.31 -9.24
N VAL A 61 11.98 -1.49 -8.71
CA VAL A 61 10.64 -1.88 -8.30
C VAL A 61 10.17 -1.00 -7.14
N ALA A 62 10.99 -0.84 -6.09
CA ALA A 62 10.66 0.01 -4.95
C ALA A 62 10.37 1.46 -5.37
N ILE A 63 11.15 2.03 -6.30
CA ILE A 63 10.93 3.37 -6.85
C ILE A 63 9.61 3.44 -7.63
N ALA A 64 9.30 2.42 -8.45
CA ALA A 64 8.05 2.35 -9.19
C ALA A 64 6.82 2.25 -8.26
N LEU A 65 6.92 1.49 -7.15
CA LEU A 65 5.86 1.39 -6.15
C LEU A 65 5.76 2.62 -5.24
N ALA A 66 6.86 3.35 -4.99
CA ALA A 66 6.90 4.46 -4.04
C ALA A 66 5.93 5.60 -4.39
N GLY A 67 5.81 5.95 -5.68
CA GLY A 67 4.87 6.98 -6.14
C GLY A 67 3.39 6.59 -5.98
N TRP A 68 3.11 5.30 -6.15
CA TRP A 68 1.74 4.78 -6.02
C TRP A 68 1.32 4.58 -4.55
N MET A 69 2.23 4.06 -3.71
CA MET A 69 2.01 3.93 -2.26
C MET A 69 1.77 5.28 -1.58
N SER A 70 2.56 6.30 -1.92
CA SER A 70 2.40 7.65 -1.38
C SER A 70 1.05 8.27 -1.73
N SER A 71 0.62 8.15 -3.00
CA SER A 71 -0.70 8.64 -3.43
C SER A 71 -1.85 7.98 -2.66
N LYS A 72 -1.75 6.68 -2.36
CA LYS A 72 -2.78 5.96 -1.61
C LYS A 72 -2.78 6.23 -0.11
N MET A 73 -1.63 6.49 0.51
CA MET A 73 -1.57 6.94 1.92
C MET A 73 -2.24 8.30 2.08
N VAL A 74 -2.05 9.22 1.12
CA VAL A 74 -2.70 10.53 1.13
C VAL A 74 -4.22 10.39 0.97
N ASP A 75 -4.67 9.55 0.04
CA ASP A 75 -6.10 9.26 -0.18
C ASP A 75 -6.78 8.74 1.11
N PHE A 76 -6.11 7.84 1.84
CA PHE A 76 -6.59 7.33 3.13
C PHE A 76 -6.61 8.43 4.21
N ALA A 77 -5.57 9.25 4.29
CA ALA A 77 -5.49 10.35 5.26
C ALA A 77 -6.61 11.39 5.04
N VAL A 78 -6.92 11.70 3.78
CA VAL A 78 -8.02 12.61 3.42
C VAL A 78 -9.38 12.00 3.76
N MET A 79 -9.57 10.68 3.55
CA MET A 79 -10.81 9.98 3.92
C MET A 79 -11.05 10.01 5.44
N MET A 80 -10.00 9.75 6.23
CA MET A 80 -10.06 9.85 7.70
C MET A 80 -10.31 11.29 8.16
N MET A 81 -9.66 12.28 7.54
CA MET A 81 -9.86 13.69 7.89
C MET A 81 -11.28 14.16 7.51
N GLY A 82 -11.85 13.69 6.40
CA GLY A 82 -13.24 13.98 6.03
C GLY A 82 -14.23 13.38 7.03
N CYS A 83 -13.99 12.15 7.48
CA CYS A 83 -14.83 11.49 8.49
C CYS A 83 -14.76 12.19 9.86
N VAL A 84 -13.60 12.72 10.27
CA VAL A 84 -13.46 13.44 11.55
C VAL A 84 -14.05 14.86 11.50
N LEU A 85 -14.00 15.52 10.32
CA LEU A 85 -14.55 16.86 10.15
C LEU A 85 -16.09 16.85 10.18
N ASP A 86 -16.72 15.82 9.63
CA ASP A 86 -18.16 15.59 9.67
C ASP A 86 -18.66 15.36 11.12
N LEU A 87 -17.90 14.58 11.90
CA LEU A 87 -18.14 14.35 13.33
C LEU A 87 -18.04 15.65 14.16
N SER A 88 -17.10 16.55 13.82
CA SER A 88 -16.96 17.84 14.47
C SER A 88 -18.03 18.84 14.06
N LEU A 89 -18.55 18.76 12.83
CA LEU A 89 -19.63 19.61 12.32
C LEU A 89 -20.98 19.23 12.93
N PHE A 90 -21.27 17.93 13.09
CA PHE A 90 -22.46 17.44 13.80
C PHE A 90 -22.41 17.78 15.30
N ASN A 91 -21.23 17.80 15.94
CA ASN A 91 -21.11 18.24 17.33
C ASN A 91 -21.25 19.76 17.52
N VAL A 92 -20.93 20.57 16.50
CA VAL A 92 -21.13 22.04 16.50
C VAL A 92 -22.57 22.44 16.16
N ILE A 93 -23.27 21.70 15.29
CA ILE A 93 -24.66 22.02 14.88
C ILE A 93 -25.71 21.27 15.72
N GLY A 94 -25.40 20.09 16.26
CA GLY A 94 -26.29 19.24 17.06
C GLY A 94 -26.26 19.50 18.58
N GLY A 95 -25.66 20.62 19.02
CA GLY A 95 -25.67 21.07 20.41
C GLY A 95 -26.94 21.83 20.85
N CYS A 96 -28.04 21.70 20.10
CA CYS A 96 -29.38 22.18 20.47
C CYS A 96 -30.37 21.02 20.44
#